data_AF-A0AAF0UAJ1-F1
#
_entry.id   AF-A0AAF0UAJ1-F1
#
_cell.length_a   1.000
_cell.length_b   1.000
_cell.length_c   1.000
_cell.angle_alpha   90.00
_cell.angle_beta   90.00
_cell.angle_gamma   90.00
#
_symmetry.space_group_name_H-M   'P 1'
#
loop_
_entity.id
_entity.type
_entity.pdbx_description
1 polymer ?
#
loop_
_entity_poly.entity_id
_entity_poly.type
_entity_poly.pdbx_seq_one_letter_code
_entity_poly.pdbx_strand_id
1 'polypeptide(L)'
;MGSFGCFVWKTIRRMWPEFNNNIYISVGNGLKTDFWNEIWKGDDSLRNLFPNLYTLSLQRSATVAQVWSQQGWNLVFRRALNDWEIEDVARLLEVLNTPLAISQRKDKPIWKLHSKGMFTVKSCYWRINVNQSVTKKWPWKLVWKTRSPLKVACFV
;
A
#
# COMPACT_ATOMS: atom_id res chain seq x y z
N MET A 1 -21.46 -28.24 -7.92
CA MET A 1 -21.90 -26.83 -7.72
C MET A 1 -20.66 -25.94 -7.74
N GLY A 2 -20.47 -25.19 -8.83
CA GLY A 2 -19.22 -24.47 -9.12
C GLY A 2 -19.10 -23.15 -8.36
N SER A 3 -17.96 -22.95 -7.70
CA SER A 3 -17.60 -21.74 -6.96
C SER A 3 -17.14 -20.61 -7.89
N PHE A 4 -18.07 -20.09 -8.70
CA PHE A 4 -17.88 -18.88 -9.50
C PHE A 4 -17.88 -17.64 -8.59
N GLY A 5 -16.77 -17.41 -7.88
CA GLY A 5 -16.61 -16.24 -7.01
C GLY A 5 -15.25 -16.19 -6.30
N CYS A 6 -14.64 -17.36 -6.04
CA CYS A 6 -13.34 -17.42 -5.37
C CYS A 6 -12.20 -16.88 -6.25
N PHE A 7 -12.30 -16.99 -7.57
CA PHE A 7 -11.23 -16.57 -8.48
C PHE A 7 -11.02 -15.05 -8.51
N VAL A 8 -12.09 -14.27 -8.45
CA VAL A 8 -12.01 -12.80 -8.45
C VAL A 8 -11.34 -12.32 -7.17
N TRP A 9 -11.82 -12.76 -6.00
CA TRP A 9 -11.23 -12.37 -4.72
C TRP A 9 -9.80 -12.87 -4.54
N LYS A 10 -9.48 -14.09 -5.00
CA LYS A 10 -8.09 -14.58 -5.04
C LYS A 10 -7.21 -13.70 -5.92
N THR A 11 -7.72 -13.26 -7.07
CA THR A 11 -6.98 -12.38 -7.98
C THR A 11 -6.77 -11.00 -7.39
N ILE A 12 -7.81 -10.39 -6.80
CA ILE A 12 -7.70 -9.10 -6.10
C ILE A 12 -6.68 -9.19 -4.96
N ARG A 13 -6.77 -10.23 -4.13
CA ARG A 13 -5.82 -10.45 -3.02
C ARG A 13 -4.39 -10.66 -3.52
N ARG A 14 -4.21 -11.36 -4.64
CA ARG A 14 -2.89 -11.54 -5.27
C ARG A 14 -2.31 -10.23 -5.80
N MET A 15 -3.15 -9.32 -6.28
CA MET A 15 -2.75 -7.98 -6.75
C MET A 15 -2.56 -6.97 -5.61
N TRP A 16 -2.88 -7.33 -4.37
CA TRP A 16 -2.78 -6.44 -3.21
C TRP A 16 -1.40 -5.80 -3.03
N PRO A 17 -0.26 -6.51 -3.18
CA PRO A 17 1.06 -5.89 -3.04
C PRO A 17 1.31 -4.77 -4.05
N GLU A 18 0.95 -4.97 -5.32
CA GLU A 18 1.06 -3.92 -6.35
C GLU A 18 0.12 -2.74 -6.05
N PHE A 19 -1.07 -3.03 -5.56
CA PHE A 19 -2.02 -2.01 -5.15
C PHE A 19 -1.51 -1.19 -3.96
N ASN A 20 -0.98 -1.85 -2.92
CA ASN A 20 -0.55 -1.22 -1.67
C ASN A 20 0.62 -0.24 -1.88
N ASN A 21 1.55 -0.54 -2.79
CA ASN A 21 2.67 0.35 -3.12
C ASN A 21 2.21 1.69 -3.71
N ASN A 22 1.01 1.73 -4.30
CA ASN A 22 0.42 2.92 -4.90
C ASN A 22 -0.53 3.66 -3.95
N ILE A 23 -0.59 3.25 -2.67
CA ILE A 23 -1.34 3.93 -1.62
C ILE A 23 -0.38 4.71 -0.72
N TYR A 24 -0.79 5.91 -0.37
CA TYR A 24 -0.24 6.71 0.72
C TYR A 24 -1.33 6.91 1.78
N ILE A 25 -1.01 6.85 3.07
CA ILE A 25 -2.00 7.10 4.12
C ILE A 25 -1.87 8.53 4.63
N SER A 26 -2.92 9.33 4.43
CA SER A 26 -3.07 10.59 5.13
C SER A 26 -3.52 10.31 6.55
N VAL A 27 -2.61 10.46 7.50
CA VAL A 27 -2.88 10.28 8.91
C VAL A 27 -3.87 11.33 9.40
N GLY A 28 -4.96 10.87 10.01
CA GLY A 28 -5.94 11.68 10.71
C GLY A 28 -5.74 11.51 12.21
N ASN A 29 -6.34 10.45 12.77
CA ASN A 29 -6.24 10.11 14.18
C ASN A 29 -5.19 9.04 14.47
N GLY A 30 -4.60 8.43 13.43
CA GLY A 30 -3.52 7.45 13.51
C GLY A 30 -3.94 6.09 14.06
N LEU A 31 -5.23 5.84 14.27
CA LEU A 31 -5.73 4.60 14.89
C LEU A 31 -5.69 3.41 13.94
N LYS A 32 -5.63 3.64 12.63
CA LYS A 32 -5.63 2.59 11.60
C LYS A 32 -4.40 2.62 10.71
N THR A 33 -3.47 3.54 10.96
CA THR A 33 -2.22 3.63 10.21
C THR A 33 -1.13 2.85 10.92
N ASP A 34 -0.57 1.83 10.26
CA ASP A 34 0.58 1.10 10.78
C ASP A 34 1.84 1.98 10.69
N PHE A 35 2.52 2.17 11.83
CA PHE A 35 3.67 3.05 11.91
C PHE A 35 4.82 2.61 10.99
N TRP A 36 5.11 1.32 10.90
CA TRP A 36 6.29 0.81 10.21
C TRP A 36 6.01 0.39 8.77
N ASN A 37 4.86 -0.24 8.51
CA ASN A 37 4.61 -0.99 7.29
C ASN A 37 3.87 -0.18 6.21
N GLU A 38 3.20 0.91 6.58
CA GLU A 38 2.48 1.76 5.63
C GLU A 38 3.28 3.00 5.23
N ILE A 39 3.00 3.52 4.03
CA ILE A 39 3.60 4.76 3.55
C ILE A 39 2.70 5.91 3.99
N TRP A 40 2.99 6.47 5.16
CA TRP A 40 2.23 7.59 5.73
C TRP A 40 3.10 8.82 6.03
N LYS A 41 4.42 8.67 5.86
CA LYS A 41 5.43 9.71 6.01
C LYS A 41 6.54 9.50 5.00
N GLY A 42 6.96 10.56 4.31
CA GLY A 42 7.98 10.46 3.26
C GLY A 42 7.50 9.66 2.04
N ASP A 43 8.45 9.09 1.31
CA ASP A 43 8.19 8.45 0.01
C ASP A 43 7.99 6.93 0.09
N ASP A 44 8.49 6.29 1.15
CA ASP A 44 8.42 4.84 1.38
C ASP A 44 8.12 4.53 2.86
N SER A 45 7.79 3.27 3.16
CA SER A 45 7.51 2.81 4.52
C SER A 45 8.74 2.95 5.41
N LEU A 46 8.53 3.32 6.69
CA LEU A 46 9.62 3.48 7.64
C LEU A 46 10.41 2.18 7.82
N ARG A 47 9.77 1.02 7.63
CA ARG A 47 10.44 -0.29 7.61
C ARG A 47 11.49 -0.40 6.51
N ASN A 48 11.20 0.10 5.31
CA ASN A 48 12.12 0.03 4.18
C ASN A 48 13.26 1.06 4.34
N LEU A 49 12.94 2.23 4.88
CA LEU A 49 13.92 3.30 5.12
C LEU A 49 14.88 2.97 6.30
N PHE A 50 14.37 2.30 7.34
CA PHE A 50 15.11 1.98 8.57
C PHE A 50 14.99 0.49 8.95
N PRO A 51 15.51 -0.45 8.12
CA PRO A 51 15.31 -1.89 8.32
C PRO A 51 15.96 -2.43 9.61
N ASN A 52 17.07 -1.83 10.04
CA ASN A 52 17.75 -2.19 11.29
C ASN A 52 16.88 -1.83 12.50
N LEU A 53 16.38 -0.60 12.56
CA LEU A 53 15.46 -0.16 13.63
C LEU A 53 14.17 -0.96 13.64
N TYR A 54 13.59 -1.25 12.47
CA TYR A 54 12.43 -2.13 12.37
C TYR A 54 12.71 -3.52 12.95
N THR A 55 13.89 -4.07 12.69
CA THR A 55 14.32 -5.37 13.23
C THR A 55 14.55 -5.31 14.75
N LEU A 56 14.83 -4.16 15.34
CA LEU A 56 14.98 -4.00 16.78
C LEU A 56 13.67 -3.64 17.50
N SER A 57 12.74 -3.00 16.79
CA SER A 57 11.46 -2.53 17.33
C SER A 57 10.63 -3.67 17.90
N LEU A 58 10.05 -3.48 19.08
CA LEU A 58 9.02 -4.34 19.67
C LEU A 58 7.62 -3.99 19.16
N GLN A 59 7.47 -2.85 18.51
CA GLN A 59 6.20 -2.26 18.06
C GLN A 59 6.02 -2.36 16.54
N ARG A 60 6.43 -3.47 15.91
CA ARG A 60 6.44 -3.62 14.43
C ARG A 60 5.08 -3.56 13.75
N SER A 61 4.00 -3.72 14.50
CA SER A 61 2.61 -3.64 14.03
C SER A 61 1.79 -2.64 14.83
N ALA A 62 2.46 -1.73 15.54
CA ALA A 62 1.80 -0.68 16.29
C ALA A 62 1.31 0.41 15.33
N THR A 63 0.20 1.06 15.71
CA THR A 63 -0.33 2.16 14.94
C THR A 63 0.36 3.48 15.28
N VAL A 64 0.26 4.46 14.39
CA VAL A 64 0.81 5.81 14.64
C VAL A 64 0.29 6.39 15.96
N ALA A 65 -0.99 6.19 16.28
CA ALA A 65 -1.58 6.66 17.54
C ALA A 65 -1.03 5.95 18.79
N GLN A 66 -0.51 4.73 18.67
CA GLN A 66 0.10 4.00 19.78
C GLN A 66 1.55 4.42 20.03
N VAL A 67 2.24 4.86 18.98
CA VAL A 67 3.66 5.25 19.03
C VAL A 67 3.82 6.76 19.29
N TRP A 68 2.79 7.58 19.01
CA TRP A 68 2.83 9.02 19.20
C TRP A 68 2.10 9.49 20.48
N SER A 69 2.72 10.43 21.21
CA SER A 69 2.09 11.17 22.32
C SER A 69 2.41 12.66 22.24
N GLN A 70 1.82 13.47 23.13
CA GLN A 70 2.14 14.90 23.23
C GLN A 70 3.60 15.15 23.65
N GLN A 71 4.25 14.15 24.23
CA GLN A 71 5.65 14.18 24.64
C GLN A 71 6.60 13.68 23.54
N GLY A 72 6.07 13.24 22.39
CA GLY A 72 6.84 12.81 21.22
C GLY A 72 6.62 11.35 20.85
N TRP A 73 7.62 10.77 20.18
CA TRP A 73 7.59 9.39 19.70
C TRP A 73 8.07 8.40 20.78
N ASN A 74 7.23 7.44 21.13
CA ASN A 74 7.54 6.35 22.05
C ASN A 74 8.00 5.10 21.28
N LEU A 75 9.29 5.06 20.94
CA LEU A 75 9.92 3.94 20.24
C LEU A 75 10.52 2.95 21.23
N VAL A 76 10.02 1.71 21.23
CA VAL A 76 10.47 0.65 22.13
C VAL A 76 11.28 -0.40 21.36
N PHE A 77 12.53 -0.60 21.77
CA PHE A 77 13.45 -1.57 21.18
C PHE A 77 13.72 -2.77 22.12
N ARG A 78 14.03 -3.93 21.54
CA ARG A 78 14.26 -5.18 22.29
C ARG A 78 15.58 -5.23 23.08
N ARG A 79 16.49 -4.28 22.84
CA ARG A 79 17.78 -4.11 23.55
C ARG A 79 18.20 -2.64 23.49
N ALA A 80 19.22 -2.30 24.27
CA ALA A 80 19.92 -1.03 24.11
C ALA A 80 20.49 -0.89 22.68
N LEU A 81 20.49 0.34 22.18
CA LEU A 81 20.99 0.67 20.85
C LEU A 81 22.50 0.85 20.89
N ASN A 82 23.16 0.44 19.82
CA ASN A 82 24.57 0.74 19.58
C ASN A 82 24.71 2.16 18.98
N ASP A 83 25.92 2.73 18.98
CA ASP A 83 26.17 4.10 18.52
C ASP A 83 25.66 4.36 17.08
N TRP A 84 25.90 3.43 16.16
CA TRP A 84 25.40 3.54 14.78
C TRP A 84 23.87 3.43 14.66
N GLU A 85 23.20 2.75 15.60
CA GLU A 85 21.74 2.67 15.62
C GLU A 85 21.12 3.92 16.22
N ILE A 86 21.84 4.64 17.08
CA ILE A 86 21.42 5.96 17.60
C ILE A 86 21.40 6.98 16.45
N GLU A 87 22.40 6.96 15.57
CA GLU A 87 22.39 7.77 14.35
C GLU A 87 21.18 7.47 13.45
N ASP A 88 20.82 6.18 13.30
CA ASP A 88 19.61 5.78 12.59
C ASP A 88 18.34 6.35 13.24
N VAL A 89 18.26 6.37 14.57
CA VAL A 89 17.13 6.95 15.30
C VAL A 89 17.06 8.46 15.11
N ALA A 90 18.19 9.17 15.11
CA ALA A 90 18.23 10.60 14.85
C ALA A 90 17.66 10.91 13.45
N ARG A 91 18.11 10.18 12.42
CA ARG A 91 17.59 10.30 11.04
C ARG A 91 16.10 9.95 10.95
N LEU A 92 15.64 8.94 11.69
CA LEU A 92 14.22 8.61 11.78
C LEU A 92 13.42 9.77 12.36
N LEU A 93 13.89 10.36 13.46
CA LEU A 93 13.22 11.50 14.10
C LEU A 93 13.21 12.75 13.20
N GLU A 94 14.25 12.98 12.39
CA GLU A 94 14.26 14.04 11.38
C GLU A 94 13.16 13.85 10.33
N VAL A 95 12.98 12.63 9.81
CA VAL A 95 11.88 12.29 8.89
C VAL A 95 10.52 12.53 9.55
N LEU A 96 10.42 12.26 10.84
CA LEU A 96 9.22 12.45 11.63
C LEU A 96 8.99 13.89 12.11
N ASN A 97 9.99 14.77 12.00
CA ASN A 97 10.02 16.10 12.62
C ASN A 97 8.98 17.09 12.06
N THR A 98 8.41 16.79 10.89
CA THR A 98 7.24 17.55 10.40
C THR A 98 6.03 17.24 11.29
N PRO A 99 5.40 18.25 11.92
CA PRO A 99 4.36 18.04 12.92
C PRO A 99 3.25 17.11 12.40
N LEU A 100 2.96 16.02 13.13
CA LEU A 100 1.68 15.36 12.93
C LEU A 100 0.61 16.21 13.57
N ALA A 101 -0.18 16.88 12.73
CA ALA A 101 -1.46 17.42 13.14
C ALA A 101 -2.46 16.26 13.32
N ILE A 102 -2.27 15.46 14.39
CA ILE A 102 -3.26 14.45 14.75
C ILE A 102 -4.57 15.17 14.98
N SER A 103 -5.56 14.79 14.18
CA SER A 103 -6.89 15.36 14.21
C SER A 103 -7.88 14.28 14.66
N GLN A 104 -9.09 14.70 15.03
CA GLN A 104 -10.17 13.74 15.32
C GLN A 104 -10.72 13.06 14.05
N ARG A 105 -10.20 13.39 12.87
CA ARG A 105 -10.64 12.79 11.59
C ARG A 105 -10.06 11.39 11.43
N LYS A 106 -10.78 10.52 10.73
CA LYS A 106 -10.29 9.18 10.39
C LYS A 106 -9.12 9.25 9.40
N ASP A 107 -8.20 8.32 9.52
CA ASP A 107 -7.13 8.07 8.54
C ASP A 107 -7.73 7.79 7.15
N LYS A 108 -7.06 8.27 6.11
CA LYS A 108 -7.55 8.14 4.72
C LYS A 108 -6.48 7.59 3.79
N PRO A 109 -6.76 6.50 3.05
CA PRO A 109 -5.89 6.10 1.96
C PRO A 109 -6.03 7.11 0.81
N ILE A 110 -4.88 7.50 0.27
CA ILE A 110 -4.70 8.37 -0.89
C ILE A 110 -4.09 7.53 -2.00
N TRP A 111 -4.73 7.56 -3.16
CA TRP A 111 -4.25 6.88 -4.35
C TRP A 111 -3.22 7.73 -5.10
N LYS A 112 -1.96 7.29 -5.15
CA LYS A 112 -0.84 8.05 -5.72
C LYS A 112 -0.96 8.26 -7.24
N LEU A 113 -1.68 7.39 -7.95
CA LEU A 113 -1.76 7.42 -9.43
C LEU A 113 -2.89 8.28 -9.97
N HIS A 114 -3.45 9.16 -9.16
CA HIS A 114 -4.48 10.10 -9.58
C HIS A 114 -4.28 11.45 -8.88
N SER A 115 -4.35 12.55 -9.63
CA SER A 115 -4.06 13.91 -9.13
C SER A 115 -4.91 14.32 -7.93
N LYS A 116 -6.15 13.84 -7.86
CA LYS A 116 -7.07 14.07 -6.72
C LYS A 116 -6.93 13.07 -5.57
N GLY A 117 -5.95 12.16 -5.61
CA GLY A 117 -5.79 11.13 -4.58
C GLY A 117 -6.88 10.06 -4.55
N MET A 118 -7.74 10.00 -5.57
CA MET A 118 -8.88 9.08 -5.63
C MET A 118 -8.54 7.82 -6.39
N PHE A 119 -8.96 6.68 -5.86
CA PHE A 119 -8.85 5.43 -6.59
C PHE A 119 -9.74 5.45 -7.85
N THR A 120 -9.18 5.06 -8.99
CA THR A 120 -9.97 4.78 -10.19
C THR A 120 -9.52 3.47 -10.80
N VAL A 121 -10.48 2.64 -11.22
CA VAL A 121 -10.22 1.38 -11.92
C VAL A 121 -9.32 1.61 -13.13
N LYS A 122 -9.54 2.71 -13.87
CA LYS A 122 -8.71 3.14 -14.99
C LYS A 122 -7.23 3.24 -14.58
N SER A 123 -6.90 4.10 -13.62
CA SER A 123 -5.49 4.32 -13.20
C SER A 123 -4.81 3.04 -12.67
N CYS A 124 -5.55 2.21 -11.93
CA CYS A 124 -5.06 0.93 -11.44
C CYS A 124 -4.78 -0.05 -12.59
N TYR A 125 -5.72 -0.18 -13.52
CA TYR A 125 -5.57 -1.02 -14.71
C TYR A 125 -4.38 -0.56 -15.56
N TRP A 126 -4.21 0.75 -15.79
CA TRP A 126 -3.05 1.27 -16.51
C TRP A 126 -1.74 0.88 -15.81
N ARG A 127 -1.64 1.01 -14.49
CA ARG A 127 -0.42 0.61 -13.76
C ARG A 127 -0.05 -0.85 -13.95
N ILE A 128 -1.04 -1.74 -13.80
CA ILE A 128 -0.84 -3.19 -13.94
C ILE A 128 -0.45 -3.56 -15.38
N ASN A 129 -1.05 -2.91 -16.38
CA ASN A 129 -0.78 -3.21 -17.78
C ASN A 129 0.45 -2.51 -18.34
N VAL A 130 0.95 -1.43 -17.74
CA VAL A 130 2.21 -0.80 -18.19
C VAL A 130 3.42 -1.71 -17.89
N ASN A 131 3.38 -2.48 -16.80
CA ASN A 131 4.41 -3.48 -16.48
C ASN A 131 4.30 -4.74 -17.34
N GLN A 132 3.12 -4.99 -17.92
CA GLN A 132 2.95 -6.01 -18.95
C GLN A 132 3.27 -5.35 -20.29
N SER A 133 4.52 -5.43 -20.72
CA SER A 133 4.83 -5.22 -22.14
C SER A 133 3.75 -5.93 -22.93
N VAL A 134 2.99 -5.18 -23.74
CA VAL A 134 1.92 -5.72 -24.60
C VAL A 134 2.60 -6.57 -25.68
N THR A 135 3.15 -7.70 -25.28
CA THR A 135 3.68 -8.73 -26.14
C THR A 135 2.46 -9.54 -26.55
N LYS A 136 2.01 -9.27 -27.78
CA LYS A 136 0.85 -9.82 -28.49
C LYS A 136 -0.42 -9.00 -28.29
N LYS A 137 -0.75 -8.21 -29.32
CA LYS A 137 -2.11 -7.70 -29.58
C LYS A 137 -3.10 -8.85 -29.37
N TRP A 138 -3.79 -8.87 -28.22
CA TRP A 138 -4.85 -9.83 -27.97
C TRP A 138 -5.82 -9.79 -29.15
N PRO A 139 -6.12 -10.91 -29.82
CA PRO A 139 -6.81 -10.91 -31.09
C PRO A 139 -8.32 -10.78 -30.84
N TRP A 140 -8.74 -9.68 -30.23
CA TRP A 140 -10.13 -9.39 -29.91
C TRP A 140 -11.04 -9.46 -31.16
N LYS A 141 -10.48 -9.18 -32.34
CA LYS A 141 -11.17 -9.34 -33.62
C LYS A 141 -11.60 -10.80 -33.88
N LEU A 142 -10.85 -11.79 -33.40
CA LEU A 142 -11.24 -13.21 -33.49
C LEU A 142 -12.35 -13.59 -32.52
N VAL A 143 -12.64 -12.80 -31.49
CA VAL A 143 -13.74 -13.04 -30.55
C VAL A 143 -14.98 -12.25 -30.97
N TRP A 144 -14.80 -10.98 -31.30
CA TRP A 144 -15.89 -10.01 -31.51
C TRP A 144 -16.19 -9.68 -32.98
N LYS A 145 -15.29 -10.01 -33.92
CA LYS A 145 -15.57 -9.95 -35.37
C LYS A 145 -15.72 -11.33 -35.99
N THR A 146 -16.12 -12.33 -35.21
CA THR A 146 -16.55 -13.61 -35.80
C THR A 146 -17.81 -13.34 -36.61
N ARG A 147 -17.90 -13.90 -37.82
CA ARG A 147 -19.16 -13.95 -38.58
C ARG A 147 -20.09 -15.05 -38.04
N SER A 148 -20.03 -15.32 -36.74
CA SER A 148 -20.87 -16.34 -36.12
C SER A 148 -22.24 -15.71 -35.84
N PRO A 149 -23.34 -16.36 -36.23
CA PRO A 149 -24.67 -15.87 -35.87
C PRO A 149 -24.80 -15.73 -34.36
N LEU A 150 -25.48 -14.68 -33.88
CA LEU A 150 -25.73 -14.42 -32.45
C LEU A 150 -26.45 -15.58 -31.70
N LYS A 151 -26.89 -16.62 -32.42
CA LYS A 151 -27.61 -17.80 -31.92
C LYS A 151 -26.89 -19.12 -32.27
N VAL A 152 -25.61 -19.26 -31.93
CA VAL A 152 -25.03 -20.60 -31.82
C VAL A 152 -24.38 -20.74 -30.44
N ALA A 153 -25.19 -21.20 -29.49
CA ALA A 153 -24.70 -21.73 -28.22
C ALA A 153 -24.40 -23.21 -28.44
N CYS A 154 -23.13 -23.56 -28.65
CA CYS A 154 -22.63 -24.90 -28.40
C CYS A 154 -21.25 -24.78 -27.75
N PHE A 155 -21.18 -25.15 -26.47
CA PHE A 155 -19.94 -25.61 -25.85
C PHE A 155 -20.01 -27.14 -25.87
N VAL A 156 -18.98 -27.79 -26.42
CA VAL A 156 -18.67 -29.21 -26.20
C VAL A 156 -17.58 -29.27 -25.14
#